data_AF-T0M8T1-F1
#
_entry.id   AF-T0M8T1-F1
#
_cell.length_a   1.000
_cell.length_b   1.000
_cell.length_c   1.000
_cell.angle_alpha   90.00
_cell.angle_beta   90.00
_cell.angle_gamma   90.00
#
_symmetry.space_group_name_H-M   'P 1'
#
loop_
_entity.id
_entity.type
_entity.pdbx_description
1 polymer ?
#
loop_
_entity_poly.entity_id
_entity_poly.type
_entity_poly.pdbx_seq_one_letter_code
_entity_poly.pdbx_strand_id
1 'polypeptide(L)'
;MCFIDFEKAYDNVSHELLFKKLEKLNIPKYLINTIKDIYKNTTMQVKIAGETSSGYSYRKGVRQGCPCSPMLFNIFINDIFEGIEGVLIPKSNTKVPGLMFADDIIVFGNNLNDLASKVRKISKWAVDNRMRINCRKSGVLEWSVHSDAPVNRSLLSIPTDFGDIEEVTEYRYLGVLITRNTLEEHIVNDAAMRGKKALDTLMPKLVSNCIPITFKAILVKCVLVPTLMYGSELWGMSSTRAGKINRILRKSLRLIFKRVLVPLDRLMDEFKIERIHIQAALSRYRTYNKWKHNKTIISDIISINPKERKTTWCSRTQRWLKRFVGNDYETSDSRLITAKIIDVLRSRRTLNSSVAASIADKYGILDSQIKYVLQKVNNRKIRTYTRLRCNLVKWSTRMAASNRIPILYKNRCYLCDGPLENLEHCLIECPLLTETRNQYAEKLRILQCTITSNQDKVKFILGNKKRLKHNPEKIDELCTCIEFVNKIIVNRAILIQNKLCDINHNNQTNE
;
A
#
# COMPACT_ATOMS: atom_id res chain seq x y z
N MET A 1 -8.91 2.50 -28.05
CA MET A 1 -8.18 3.64 -27.46
C MET A 1 -6.78 3.63 -28.05
N CYS A 2 -6.15 4.78 -28.23
CA CYS A 2 -4.75 4.87 -28.68
C CYS A 2 -3.94 5.63 -27.63
N PHE A 3 -2.88 5.01 -27.13
CA PHE A 3 -1.90 5.63 -26.25
C PHE A 3 -0.79 6.22 -27.11
N ILE A 4 -0.46 7.49 -26.90
CA ILE A 4 0.54 8.22 -27.66
C ILE A 4 1.63 8.68 -26.68
N ASP A 5 2.87 8.33 -27.00
CA ASP A 5 4.09 8.77 -26.31
C ASP A 5 4.89 9.66 -27.28
N PHE A 6 5.33 10.82 -26.82
CA PHE A 6 6.20 11.69 -27.61
C PHE A 6 7.67 11.42 -27.30
N GLU A 7 8.50 11.36 -28.34
CA GLU A 7 9.95 11.29 -28.15
C GLU A 7 10.46 12.57 -27.52
N LYS A 8 11.11 12.46 -26.36
CA LYS A 8 11.78 13.57 -25.66
C LYS A 8 10.90 14.83 -25.63
N ALA A 9 9.65 14.68 -25.17
CA ALA A 9 8.61 15.70 -25.32
C ALA A 9 9.05 17.09 -24.85
N TYR A 10 9.71 17.15 -23.68
CA TYR A 10 10.23 18.40 -23.13
C TYR A 10 11.36 18.99 -23.99
N ASP A 11 12.27 18.16 -24.52
CA ASP A 11 13.44 18.61 -25.28
C ASP A 11 13.10 19.03 -26.71
N ASN A 12 11.92 18.64 -27.21
CA ASN A 12 11.48 18.90 -28.58
C ASN A 12 10.59 20.14 -28.74
N VAL A 13 10.16 20.78 -27.66
CA VAL A 13 9.34 22.00 -27.73
C VAL A 13 10.04 23.11 -28.52
N SER A 14 9.45 23.55 -29.61
CA SER A 14 9.96 24.72 -30.37
C SER A 14 9.69 26.01 -29.60
N HIS A 15 10.74 26.78 -29.30
CA HIS A 15 10.62 28.08 -28.60
C HIS A 15 9.75 29.06 -29.40
N GLU A 16 9.94 29.11 -30.72
CA GLU A 16 9.17 29.96 -31.64
C GLU A 16 7.67 29.68 -31.53
N LEU A 17 7.28 28.40 -31.58
CA LEU A 17 5.89 27.98 -31.51
C LEU A 17 5.30 28.15 -30.10
N LEU A 18 6.10 27.89 -29.06
CA LEU A 18 5.71 28.16 -27.68
C LEU A 18 5.37 29.64 -27.49
N PHE A 19 6.22 30.57 -27.97
CA PHE A 19 5.96 32.00 -27.85
C PHE A 19 4.72 32.42 -28.64
N LYS A 20 4.52 31.91 -29.86
CA LYS A 20 3.28 32.14 -30.63
C LYS A 20 2.03 31.67 -29.88
N LYS A 21 2.09 30.51 -29.20
CA LYS A 21 0.98 30.01 -28.37
C LYS A 21 0.73 30.88 -27.14
N LEU A 22 1.78 31.39 -26.48
CA LEU A 22 1.63 32.35 -25.38
C LEU A 22 0.96 33.64 -25.84
N GLU A 23 1.33 34.14 -27.02
CA GLU A 23 0.73 35.33 -27.64
C GLU A 23 -0.75 35.08 -28.00
N LYS A 24 -1.09 33.90 -28.57
CA LYS A 24 -2.49 33.49 -28.86
C LYS A 24 -3.37 33.43 -27.59
N LEU A 25 -2.79 33.15 -26.43
CA LEU A 25 -3.48 33.13 -25.14
C LEU A 25 -3.64 34.53 -24.50
N ASN A 26 -3.25 35.61 -25.20
CA ASN A 26 -3.30 36.98 -24.70
C ASN A 26 -2.52 37.19 -23.38
N ILE A 27 -1.45 36.42 -23.18
CA ILE A 27 -0.56 36.63 -22.03
C ILE A 27 0.13 38.00 -22.18
N PRO A 28 0.24 38.80 -21.10
CA PRO A 28 0.87 40.11 -21.17
C PRO A 28 2.27 40.08 -21.79
N LYS A 29 2.54 40.99 -22.74
CA LYS A 29 3.80 41.04 -23.49
C LYS A 29 5.04 41.08 -22.60
N TYR A 30 4.99 41.77 -21.46
CA TYR A 30 6.12 41.83 -20.53
C TYR A 30 6.48 40.45 -19.94
N LEU A 31 5.49 39.59 -19.66
CA LEU A 31 5.73 38.22 -19.20
C LEU A 31 6.31 37.36 -20.33
N ILE A 32 5.77 37.47 -21.54
CA ILE A 32 6.29 36.75 -22.70
C ILE A 32 7.74 37.15 -22.97
N ASN A 33 8.07 38.45 -22.90
CA ASN A 33 9.43 38.95 -23.05
C ASN A 33 10.36 38.42 -21.96
N THR A 34 9.91 38.39 -20.71
CA THR A 34 10.67 37.78 -19.60
C THR A 34 10.97 36.30 -19.88
N ILE A 35 9.99 35.55 -20.40
CA ILE A 35 10.20 34.15 -20.79
C ILE A 35 11.14 34.06 -22.00
N LYS A 36 11.01 34.93 -23.00
CA LYS A 36 11.92 34.98 -24.16
C LYS A 36 13.36 35.22 -23.70
N ASP A 37 13.60 36.17 -22.80
CA ASP A 37 14.93 36.49 -22.26
C ASP A 37 15.53 35.31 -21.51
N ILE A 38 14.69 34.55 -20.80
CA ILE A 38 15.09 33.32 -20.11
C ILE A 38 15.64 32.23 -21.07
N TYR A 39 15.15 32.16 -22.31
CA TYR A 39 15.60 31.18 -23.31
C TYR A 39 16.60 31.78 -24.32
N LYS A 40 16.71 33.10 -24.39
CA LYS A 40 17.61 33.82 -25.29
C LYS A 40 19.06 33.49 -24.96
N ASN A 41 19.86 33.16 -25.98
CA ASN A 41 21.29 32.85 -25.87
C ASN A 41 21.65 31.84 -24.78
N THR A 42 20.71 30.97 -24.39
CA THR A 42 20.97 29.95 -23.37
C THR A 42 21.91 28.88 -23.93
N THR A 43 22.90 28.49 -23.15
CA THR A 43 23.82 27.39 -23.44
C THR A 43 23.65 26.27 -22.41
N MET A 44 23.91 25.03 -22.84
CA MET A 44 23.98 23.86 -21.97
C MET A 44 25.40 23.29 -21.96
N GLN A 45 25.81 22.74 -20.82
CA GLN A 45 27.08 22.04 -20.63
C GLN A 45 26.82 20.76 -19.83
N VAL A 46 27.63 19.73 -20.09
CA VAL A 46 27.57 18.45 -19.37
C VAL A 46 28.79 18.36 -18.46
N LYS A 47 28.56 18.09 -17.17
CA LYS A 47 29.63 17.87 -16.18
C LYS A 47 29.71 16.41 -15.78
N ILE A 48 30.86 15.77 -16.00
CA ILE A 48 31.12 14.35 -15.66
C ILE A 48 32.43 14.28 -14.89
N ALA A 49 32.44 13.62 -13.72
CA ALA A 49 33.63 13.40 -12.91
C ALA A 49 34.48 14.66 -12.61
N GLY A 50 33.86 15.84 -12.55
CA GLY A 50 34.54 17.12 -12.31
C GLY A 50 34.88 17.90 -13.58
N GLU A 51 34.93 17.24 -14.74
CA GLU A 51 35.16 17.87 -16.04
C GLU A 51 33.88 18.40 -16.64
N THR A 52 33.97 19.53 -17.38
CA THR A 52 32.81 20.19 -17.99
C THR A 52 33.01 20.30 -19.50
N SER A 53 32.00 19.92 -20.27
CA SER A 53 32.04 20.03 -21.74
C SER A 53 32.10 21.48 -22.19
N SER A 54 32.47 21.70 -23.46
CA SER A 54 32.20 22.96 -24.12
C SER A 54 30.68 23.26 -24.12
N GLY A 55 30.34 24.55 -24.08
CA GLY A 55 28.96 25.01 -24.12
C GLY A 55 28.36 24.83 -25.51
N TYR A 56 27.12 24.36 -25.58
CA TYR A 56 26.35 24.31 -26.81
C TYR A 56 25.04 25.07 -26.66
N SER A 57 24.60 25.69 -27.75
CA SER A 57 23.38 26.50 -27.77
C SER A 57 22.14 25.64 -27.53
N TYR A 58 21.30 26.05 -26.59
CA TYR A 58 20.03 25.41 -26.26
C TYR A 58 18.91 25.94 -27.15
N ARG A 59 18.79 25.38 -28.36
CA ARG A 59 17.93 25.92 -29.44
C ARG A 59 16.46 25.48 -29.40
N LYS A 60 16.14 24.43 -28.65
CA LYS A 60 14.77 23.92 -28.48
C LYS A 60 14.65 23.20 -27.14
N GLY A 61 13.40 23.02 -26.72
CA GLY A 61 13.00 22.34 -25.51
C GLY A 61 12.71 23.29 -24.36
N VAL A 62 11.93 22.83 -23.40
CA VAL A 62 11.76 23.48 -22.10
C VAL A 62 12.80 22.93 -21.12
N ARG A 63 13.39 23.79 -20.31
CA ARG A 63 14.51 23.43 -19.42
C ARG A 63 14.05 22.46 -18.32
N GLN A 64 14.49 21.20 -18.37
CA GLN A 64 14.19 20.23 -17.32
C GLN A 64 14.78 20.69 -15.97
N GLY A 65 13.98 20.63 -14.90
CA GLY A 65 14.34 21.16 -13.58
C GLY A 65 13.98 22.64 -13.35
N CYS A 66 13.62 23.39 -14.40
CA CYS A 66 13.11 24.75 -14.25
C CYS A 66 11.65 24.72 -13.74
N PRO A 67 11.30 25.45 -12.67
CA PRO A 67 9.94 25.46 -12.11
C PRO A 67 8.84 25.90 -13.10
N CYS A 68 9.18 26.74 -14.07
CA CYS A 68 8.23 27.25 -15.07
C CYS A 68 7.99 26.26 -16.22
N SER A 69 8.93 25.35 -16.49
CA SER A 69 8.91 24.48 -17.68
C SER A 69 7.70 23.54 -17.76
N PRO A 70 7.20 22.92 -16.68
CA PRO A 70 5.97 22.13 -16.73
C PRO A 70 4.75 22.94 -17.17
N MET A 71 4.63 24.19 -16.72
CA MET A 71 3.52 25.07 -17.12
C MET A 71 3.63 25.46 -18.60
N LEU A 72 4.84 25.80 -19.06
CA LEU A 72 5.10 26.12 -20.46
C LEU A 72 4.79 24.93 -21.38
N PHE A 73 5.15 23.72 -20.95
CA PHE A 73 4.80 22.50 -21.67
C PHE A 73 3.29 22.28 -21.73
N ASN A 74 2.58 22.43 -20.62
CA ASN A 74 1.12 22.32 -20.58
C ASN A 74 0.46 23.32 -21.55
N ILE A 75 0.93 24.57 -21.58
CA ILE A 75 0.45 25.58 -22.54
C ILE A 75 0.72 25.15 -23.98
N PHE A 76 1.92 24.63 -24.26
CA PHE A 76 2.32 24.22 -25.60
C PHE A 76 1.43 23.12 -26.18
N ILE A 77 1.09 22.12 -25.36
CA ILE A 77 0.35 20.93 -25.78
C ILE A 77 -1.17 21.09 -25.71
N ASN A 78 -1.68 22.16 -25.09
CA ASN A 78 -3.09 22.31 -24.74
C ASN A 78 -4.07 22.26 -25.93
N ASP A 79 -3.61 22.60 -27.14
CA ASP A 79 -4.42 22.63 -28.36
C ASP A 79 -4.37 21.31 -29.17
N ILE A 80 -3.73 20.25 -28.66
CA ILE A 80 -3.60 18.96 -29.35
C ILE A 80 -4.95 18.31 -29.71
N PHE A 81 -6.01 18.59 -28.94
CA PHE A 81 -7.36 18.10 -29.19
C PHE A 81 -8.28 19.11 -29.90
N GLU A 82 -7.76 20.27 -30.33
CA GLU A 82 -8.55 21.25 -31.09
C GLU A 82 -9.06 20.62 -32.40
N GLY A 83 -10.37 20.68 -32.66
CA GLY A 83 -10.99 20.06 -33.84
C GLY A 83 -11.11 18.52 -33.79
N ILE A 84 -10.88 17.90 -32.62
CA ILE A 84 -11.07 16.46 -32.40
C ILE A 84 -12.37 16.22 -31.62
N GLU A 85 -13.31 15.50 -32.25
CA GLU A 85 -14.60 15.21 -31.62
C GLU A 85 -14.44 14.18 -30.49
N GLY A 86 -15.04 14.45 -29.33
CA GLY A 86 -14.99 13.55 -28.19
C GLY A 86 -15.92 12.34 -28.28
N VAL A 87 -15.62 11.31 -27.49
CA VAL A 87 -16.55 10.20 -27.22
C VAL A 87 -17.57 10.64 -26.18
N LEU A 88 -18.85 10.35 -26.43
CA LEU A 88 -19.96 10.74 -25.54
C LEU A 88 -19.90 9.95 -24.23
N ILE A 89 -20.00 10.66 -23.11
CA ILE A 89 -20.17 10.04 -21.80
C ILE A 89 -21.66 9.96 -21.46
N PRO A 90 -22.21 8.75 -21.27
CA PRO A 90 -23.63 8.56 -20.98
C PRO A 90 -24.10 9.45 -19.82
N LYS A 91 -25.33 9.98 -19.91
CA LYS A 91 -25.97 10.88 -18.93
C LYS A 91 -25.35 12.27 -18.70
N SER A 92 -24.09 12.50 -19.09
CA SER A 92 -23.44 13.82 -18.91
C SER A 92 -23.58 14.75 -20.13
N ASN A 93 -24.02 14.21 -21.28
CA ASN A 93 -23.99 14.86 -22.60
C ASN A 93 -22.63 15.47 -22.99
N THR A 94 -21.57 15.14 -22.26
CA THR A 94 -20.22 15.67 -22.47
C THR A 94 -19.45 14.72 -23.37
N LYS A 95 -18.75 15.28 -24.36
CA LYS A 95 -17.86 14.55 -25.27
C LYS A 95 -16.40 14.73 -24.84
N VAL A 96 -15.67 13.63 -24.68
CA VAL A 96 -14.26 13.65 -24.26
C VAL A 96 -13.36 13.04 -25.35
N PRO A 97 -12.46 13.81 -25.99
CA PRO A 97 -11.59 13.31 -27.07
C PRO A 97 -10.46 12.41 -26.56
N GLY A 98 -10.04 12.61 -25.31
CA GLY A 98 -8.90 11.91 -24.76
C GLY A 98 -8.56 12.35 -23.34
N LEU A 99 -7.46 11.83 -22.83
CA LEU A 99 -6.85 12.20 -21.55
C LEU A 99 -5.40 12.60 -21.77
N MET A 100 -4.92 13.54 -20.98
CA MET A 100 -3.53 14.01 -21.01
C MET A 100 -2.98 14.09 -19.60
N PHE A 101 -1.76 13.61 -19.44
CA PHE A 101 -0.98 13.81 -18.24
C PHE A 101 0.46 14.10 -18.63
N ALA A 102 0.82 15.39 -18.66
CA ALA A 102 2.06 15.83 -19.33
C ALA A 102 2.12 15.28 -20.76
N ASP A 103 3.11 14.46 -21.09
CA ASP A 103 3.35 13.83 -22.39
C ASP A 103 2.58 12.53 -22.61
N ASP A 104 2.03 11.91 -21.55
CA ASP A 104 1.19 10.71 -21.64
C ASP A 104 -0.20 11.06 -22.18
N ILE A 105 -0.50 10.68 -23.42
CA ILE A 105 -1.78 10.98 -24.09
C ILE A 105 -2.57 9.70 -24.35
N ILE A 106 -3.88 9.77 -24.12
CA ILE A 106 -4.85 8.76 -24.56
C ILE A 106 -5.86 9.42 -25.48
N VAL A 107 -6.13 8.77 -26.62
CA VAL A 107 -7.16 9.17 -27.57
C VAL A 107 -8.30 8.16 -27.55
N PHE A 108 -9.53 8.68 -27.49
CA PHE A 108 -10.74 7.87 -27.52
C PHE A 108 -11.42 7.93 -28.89
N GLY A 109 -11.84 6.77 -29.37
CA GLY A 109 -12.65 6.61 -30.58
C GLY A 109 -13.79 5.65 -30.32
N ASN A 110 -14.94 5.90 -30.95
CA ASN A 110 -16.13 5.04 -30.86
C ASN A 110 -15.92 3.69 -31.57
N ASN A 111 -15.08 3.69 -32.60
CA ASN A 111 -14.65 2.53 -33.36
C ASN A 111 -13.25 2.80 -33.93
N LEU A 112 -12.68 1.82 -34.63
CA LEU A 112 -11.34 1.92 -35.19
C LEU A 112 -11.20 3.07 -36.21
N ASN A 113 -12.16 3.23 -37.12
CA ASN A 113 -12.08 4.24 -38.17
C ASN A 113 -12.11 5.66 -37.58
N ASP A 114 -12.98 5.88 -36.60
CA ASP A 114 -13.02 7.11 -35.81
C ASP A 114 -11.67 7.34 -35.08
N LEU A 115 -11.16 6.32 -34.40
CA LEU A 115 -9.87 6.41 -33.71
C LEU A 115 -8.71 6.74 -34.66
N ALA A 116 -8.64 6.07 -35.81
CA ALA A 116 -7.62 6.30 -36.82
C ALA A 116 -7.70 7.72 -37.40
N SER A 117 -8.91 8.22 -37.68
CA SER A 117 -9.11 9.61 -38.10
C SER A 117 -8.58 10.62 -37.08
N LYS A 118 -8.86 10.39 -35.79
CA LYS A 118 -8.38 11.24 -34.69
C LYS A 118 -6.87 11.18 -34.50
N VAL A 119 -6.28 9.99 -34.58
CA VAL A 119 -4.83 9.81 -34.50
C VAL A 119 -4.12 10.50 -35.67
N ARG A 120 -4.68 10.46 -36.89
CA ARG A 120 -4.13 11.23 -38.03
C ARG A 120 -4.14 12.74 -37.79
N LYS A 121 -5.20 13.28 -37.17
CA LYS A 121 -5.24 14.71 -36.78
C LYS A 121 -4.14 15.04 -35.76
N ILE A 122 -3.91 14.16 -34.78
CA ILE A 122 -2.84 14.33 -33.79
C ILE A 122 -1.45 14.19 -34.43
N SER A 123 -1.28 13.25 -35.37
CA SER A 123 -0.06 13.10 -36.15
C SER A 123 0.27 14.38 -36.91
N LYS A 124 -0.72 14.95 -37.61
CA LYS A 124 -0.60 16.26 -38.25
C LYS A 124 -0.24 17.37 -37.27
N TRP A 125 -0.94 17.44 -36.12
CA TRP A 125 -0.61 18.41 -35.07
C TRP A 125 0.84 18.26 -34.62
N ALA A 126 1.33 17.03 -34.46
CA ALA A 126 2.71 16.78 -34.05
C ALA A 126 3.72 17.26 -35.11
N VAL A 127 3.46 16.99 -36.40
CA VAL A 127 4.27 17.53 -37.52
C VAL A 127 4.28 19.05 -37.48
N ASP A 128 3.10 19.68 -37.43
CA ASP A 128 2.95 21.14 -37.44
C ASP A 128 3.62 21.79 -36.21
N ASN A 129 3.66 21.08 -35.07
CA ASN A 129 4.29 21.54 -33.83
C ASN A 129 5.75 21.09 -33.64
N ARG A 130 6.36 20.45 -34.66
CA ARG A 130 7.74 19.91 -34.62
C ARG A 130 7.97 18.91 -33.48
N MET A 131 6.92 18.18 -33.11
CA MET A 131 6.95 17.07 -32.15
C MET A 131 7.04 15.75 -32.90
N ARG A 132 7.57 14.71 -32.26
CA ARG A 132 7.73 13.37 -32.87
C ARG A 132 7.05 12.32 -32.03
N ILE A 133 6.09 11.60 -32.62
CA ILE A 133 5.43 10.47 -31.97
C ILE A 133 6.40 9.29 -31.92
N ASN A 134 6.53 8.66 -30.75
CA ASN A 134 7.25 7.42 -30.57
C ASN A 134 6.31 6.24 -30.84
N CYS A 135 6.21 5.82 -32.11
CA CYS A 135 5.29 4.74 -32.49
C CYS A 135 5.57 3.42 -31.75
N ARG A 136 6.84 3.16 -31.37
CA ARG A 136 7.25 1.95 -30.64
C ARG A 136 6.80 1.96 -29.17
N LYS A 137 6.67 3.13 -28.55
CA LYS A 137 6.16 3.28 -27.17
C LYS A 137 4.66 3.61 -27.14
N SER A 138 4.10 3.98 -28.28
CA SER A 138 2.66 4.17 -28.46
C SER A 138 1.99 2.82 -28.68
N GLY A 139 0.67 2.74 -28.50
CA GLY A 139 -0.04 1.48 -28.69
C GLY A 139 -1.54 1.65 -28.82
N VAL A 140 -2.16 0.84 -29.68
CA VAL A 140 -3.61 0.76 -29.81
C VAL A 140 -4.15 -0.35 -28.93
N LEU A 141 -5.17 -0.06 -28.13
CA LEU A 141 -5.83 -1.05 -27.29
C LEU A 141 -7.34 -0.99 -27.51
N GLU A 142 -7.89 -2.06 -28.06
CA GLU A 142 -9.34 -2.24 -28.20
C GLU A 142 -9.93 -2.69 -26.86
N TRP A 143 -10.97 -2.00 -26.39
CA TRP A 143 -11.67 -2.36 -25.16
C TRP A 143 -12.84 -3.27 -25.50
N SER A 144 -12.74 -4.57 -25.21
CA SER A 144 -13.85 -5.51 -25.41
C SER A 144 -14.61 -5.77 -24.11
N VAL A 145 -15.95 -5.69 -24.18
CA VAL A 145 -16.86 -6.04 -23.07
C VAL A 145 -17.20 -7.54 -23.07
N HIS A 146 -16.98 -8.24 -24.19
CA HIS A 146 -17.26 -9.68 -24.35
C HIS A 146 -15.94 -10.44 -24.57
N SER A 147 -15.58 -11.28 -23.60
CA SER A 147 -14.26 -11.91 -23.47
C SER A 147 -14.00 -13.08 -24.44
N ASP A 148 -15.01 -13.57 -25.16
CA ASP A 148 -14.96 -14.93 -25.70
C ASP A 148 -15.01 -15.02 -27.24
N ALA A 149 -14.96 -13.90 -27.96
CA ALA A 149 -14.81 -13.94 -29.40
C ALA A 149 -13.33 -14.12 -29.76
N PRO A 150 -12.92 -15.20 -30.46
CA PRO A 150 -11.57 -15.31 -30.99
C PRO A 150 -11.35 -14.15 -31.98
N VAL A 151 -10.37 -13.29 -31.67
CA VAL A 151 -9.96 -12.22 -32.59
C VAL A 151 -9.11 -12.87 -33.69
N ASN A 152 -9.78 -13.56 -34.61
CA ASN A 152 -9.18 -13.98 -35.87
C ASN A 152 -9.26 -12.79 -36.84
N ARG A 153 -8.56 -11.70 -36.50
CA ARG A 153 -8.48 -10.48 -37.29
C ARG A 153 -7.03 -10.09 -37.45
N SER A 154 -6.69 -9.56 -38.63
CA SER A 154 -5.39 -8.96 -38.91
C SER A 154 -5.02 -7.95 -37.82
N LEU A 155 -3.78 -8.01 -37.34
CA LEU A 155 -3.25 -7.06 -36.36
C LEU A 155 -3.56 -5.63 -36.80
N LEU A 156 -4.22 -4.88 -35.93
CA LEU A 156 -4.64 -3.51 -36.20
C LEU A 156 -3.42 -2.59 -36.08
N SER A 157 -3.08 -1.86 -37.13
CA SER A 157 -2.14 -0.74 -37.05
C SER A 157 -2.83 0.56 -37.45
N ILE A 158 -2.44 1.67 -36.83
CA ILE A 158 -2.88 2.99 -37.22
C ILE A 158 -1.67 3.75 -37.79
N PRO A 159 -1.69 4.10 -39.09
CA PRO A 159 -0.58 4.82 -39.70
C PRO A 159 -0.51 6.26 -39.20
N THR A 160 0.71 6.76 -39.03
CA THR A 160 1.03 8.15 -38.70
C THR A 160 2.17 8.64 -39.61
N ASP A 161 2.44 9.95 -39.58
CA ASP A 161 3.57 10.55 -40.29
C ASP A 161 4.95 10.09 -39.74
N PHE A 162 4.97 9.35 -38.62
CA PHE A 162 6.18 8.88 -37.95
C PHE A 162 6.34 7.35 -37.98
N GLY A 163 5.43 6.65 -38.67
CA GLY A 163 5.32 5.19 -38.71
C GLY A 163 4.01 4.68 -38.11
N ASP A 164 3.85 3.37 -38.07
CA ASP A 164 2.61 2.73 -37.63
C ASP A 164 2.57 2.52 -36.11
N ILE A 165 1.45 2.86 -35.48
CA ILE A 165 1.16 2.50 -34.09
C ILE A 165 0.45 1.15 -34.10
N GLU A 166 1.11 0.13 -33.56
CA GLU A 166 0.60 -1.24 -33.51
C GLU A 166 -0.41 -1.45 -32.38
N GLU A 167 -1.29 -2.44 -32.58
CA GLU A 167 -2.15 -2.95 -31.53
C GLU A 167 -1.36 -3.74 -30.48
N VAL A 168 -1.68 -3.47 -29.21
CA VAL A 168 -1.09 -4.13 -28.05
C VAL A 168 -2.16 -4.81 -27.19
N THR A 169 -1.78 -5.92 -26.56
CA THR A 169 -2.65 -6.65 -25.62
C THR A 169 -2.69 -5.99 -24.24
N GLU A 170 -1.60 -5.33 -23.87
CA GLU A 170 -1.42 -4.59 -22.62
C GLU A 170 -0.59 -3.32 -22.83
N TYR A 171 -0.88 -2.29 -22.04
CA TYR A 171 -0.19 -1.01 -22.07
C TYR A 171 0.04 -0.48 -20.65
N ARG A 172 1.24 0.02 -20.34
CA ARG A 172 1.52 0.64 -19.03
C ARG A 172 1.24 2.13 -19.11
N TYR A 173 0.14 2.57 -18.51
CA TYR A 173 -0.25 3.97 -18.44
C TYR A 173 -0.17 4.47 -17.00
N LEU A 174 0.57 5.56 -16.77
CA LEU A 174 0.79 6.13 -15.43
C LEU A 174 1.15 5.06 -14.39
N GLY A 175 2.08 4.17 -14.74
CA GLY A 175 2.54 3.08 -13.87
C GLY A 175 1.56 1.92 -13.63
N VAL A 176 0.33 1.98 -14.15
CA VAL A 176 -0.68 0.93 -14.05
C VAL A 176 -0.77 0.16 -15.36
N LEU A 177 -0.82 -1.18 -15.28
CA LEU A 177 -1.00 -2.03 -16.45
C LEU A 177 -2.48 -2.09 -16.86
N ILE A 178 -2.78 -1.65 -18.08
CA ILE A 178 -4.10 -1.66 -18.70
C ILE A 178 -4.13 -2.77 -19.74
N THR A 179 -5.15 -3.64 -19.67
CA THR A 179 -5.43 -4.70 -20.67
C THR A 179 -6.79 -4.47 -21.31
N ARG A 180 -7.11 -5.18 -22.40
CA ARG A 180 -8.41 -5.10 -23.12
C ARG A 180 -9.66 -5.15 -22.23
N ASN A 181 -9.56 -5.84 -21.09
CA ASN A 181 -10.63 -6.04 -20.11
C ASN A 181 -10.20 -5.65 -18.68
N THR A 182 -9.17 -4.80 -18.53
CA THR A 182 -8.44 -4.49 -17.28
C THR A 182 -9.15 -4.94 -16.00
N LEU A 183 -8.77 -6.12 -15.52
CA LEU A 183 -9.29 -6.66 -14.28
C LEU A 183 -8.47 -6.13 -13.11
N GLU A 184 -9.14 -5.86 -11.99
CA GLU A 184 -8.47 -5.42 -10.76
C GLU A 184 -7.42 -6.45 -10.28
N GLU A 185 -7.51 -7.72 -10.71
CA GLU A 185 -6.49 -8.74 -10.47
C GLU A 185 -5.20 -8.53 -11.27
N HIS A 186 -5.28 -8.09 -12.53
CA HIS A 186 -4.09 -7.76 -13.33
C HIS A 186 -3.32 -6.60 -12.69
N ILE A 187 -4.02 -5.56 -12.22
CA ILE A 187 -3.42 -4.43 -11.50
C ILE A 187 -2.70 -4.91 -10.24
N VAL A 188 -3.31 -5.81 -9.47
CA VAL A 188 -2.71 -6.40 -8.27
C VAL A 188 -1.49 -7.25 -8.60
N ASN A 189 -1.53 -8.02 -9.69
CA ASN A 189 -0.41 -8.84 -10.13
C ASN A 189 0.77 -7.96 -10.55
N ASP A 190 0.53 -6.90 -11.32
CA ASP A 190 1.56 -5.92 -11.68
C ASP A 190 2.18 -5.25 -10.44
N ALA A 191 1.36 -4.77 -9.52
CA ALA A 191 1.82 -4.19 -8.26
C ALA A 191 2.64 -5.18 -7.43
N ALA A 192 2.25 -6.46 -7.42
CA ALA A 192 3.02 -7.53 -6.78
C ALA A 192 4.37 -7.75 -7.47
N MET A 193 4.44 -7.73 -8.81
CA MET A 193 5.70 -7.86 -9.54
C MET A 193 6.63 -6.69 -9.27
N ARG A 194 6.13 -5.45 -9.30
CA ARG A 194 6.91 -4.25 -8.94
C ARG A 194 7.42 -4.32 -7.50
N GLY A 195 6.55 -4.72 -6.57
CA GLY A 195 6.91 -4.89 -5.17
C GLY A 195 7.92 -6.03 -4.94
N LYS A 196 7.88 -7.10 -5.73
CA LYS A 196 8.90 -8.16 -5.70
C LYS A 196 10.26 -7.61 -6.15
N LYS A 197 10.31 -6.91 -7.28
CA LYS A 197 11.55 -6.26 -7.76
C LYS A 197 12.13 -5.32 -6.70
N ALA A 198 11.29 -4.47 -6.10
CA ALA A 198 11.71 -3.57 -5.03
C ALA A 198 12.23 -4.34 -3.79
N LEU A 199 11.56 -5.44 -3.42
CA LEU A 199 12.03 -6.30 -2.32
C LEU A 199 13.40 -6.92 -2.64
N ASP A 200 13.61 -7.41 -3.85
CA ASP A 200 14.86 -8.03 -4.26
C ASP A 200 16.01 -6.99 -4.24
N THR A 201 15.76 -5.75 -4.66
CA THR A 201 16.73 -4.63 -4.53
C THR A 201 17.04 -4.27 -3.07
N LEU A 202 16.03 -4.32 -2.20
CA LEU A 202 16.17 -4.02 -0.76
C LEU A 202 16.79 -5.18 0.03
N MET A 203 16.74 -6.41 -0.49
CA MET A 203 17.10 -7.63 0.21
C MET A 203 18.47 -7.56 0.91
N PRO A 204 19.58 -7.11 0.25
CA PRO A 204 20.88 -7.04 0.91
C PRO A 204 20.88 -6.16 2.16
N LYS A 205 20.07 -5.08 2.16
CA LYS A 205 19.95 -4.14 3.27
C LYS A 205 19.08 -4.71 4.38
N LEU A 206 18.00 -5.43 4.02
CA LEU A 206 17.10 -6.05 5.00
C LEU A 206 17.78 -7.20 5.76
N VAL A 207 18.70 -7.93 5.12
CA VAL A 207 19.41 -9.06 5.75
C VAL A 207 20.72 -8.66 6.44
N SER A 208 21.30 -7.50 6.13
CA SER A 208 22.56 -7.02 6.73
C SER A 208 22.44 -6.88 8.24
N ASN A 209 23.39 -7.42 9.00
CA ASN A 209 23.39 -7.29 10.46
C ASN A 209 23.84 -5.89 10.92
N CYS A 210 24.53 -5.12 10.06
CA CYS A 210 25.03 -3.78 10.37
C CYS A 210 23.92 -2.71 10.38
N ILE A 211 22.74 -3.02 9.82
CA ILE A 211 21.62 -2.06 9.76
C ILE A 211 20.64 -2.38 10.90
N PRO A 212 20.36 -1.41 11.81
CA PRO A 212 19.40 -1.62 12.88
C PRO A 212 17.99 -1.95 12.34
N ILE A 213 17.26 -2.77 13.09
CA ILE A 213 15.93 -3.26 12.73
C ILE A 213 14.93 -2.11 12.49
N THR A 214 15.04 -1.02 13.24
CA THR A 214 14.21 0.18 13.07
C THR A 214 14.40 0.81 11.69
N PHE A 215 15.63 0.96 11.21
CA PHE A 215 15.92 1.46 9.86
C PHE A 215 15.43 0.49 8.77
N LYS A 216 15.59 -0.82 8.97
CA LYS A 216 15.03 -1.82 8.04
C LYS A 216 13.50 -1.73 7.95
N ALA A 217 12.83 -1.52 9.08
CA ALA A 217 11.39 -1.32 9.12
C ALA A 217 10.97 -0.03 8.42
N ILE A 218 11.77 1.05 8.54
CA ILE A 218 11.58 2.30 7.78
C ILE A 218 11.70 2.04 6.27
N LEU A 219 12.71 1.29 5.81
CA LEU A 219 12.83 0.92 4.39
C LEU A 219 11.61 0.17 3.89
N VAL A 220 11.09 -0.80 4.66
CA VAL A 220 9.86 -1.50 4.30
C VAL A 220 8.67 -0.53 4.25
N LYS A 221 8.53 0.35 5.24
CA LYS A 221 7.40 1.28 5.35
C LYS A 221 7.42 2.39 4.29
N CYS A 222 8.59 2.90 3.94
CA CYS A 222 8.74 4.09 3.10
C CYS A 222 9.07 3.77 1.63
N VAL A 223 9.57 2.57 1.33
CA VAL A 223 9.90 2.15 -0.04
C VAL A 223 9.00 1.02 -0.50
N LEU A 224 8.99 -0.10 0.23
CA LEU A 224 8.29 -1.31 -0.21
C LEU A 224 6.77 -1.15 -0.15
N VAL A 225 6.22 -0.66 0.96
CA VAL A 225 4.77 -0.49 1.13
C VAL A 225 4.20 0.48 0.08
N PRO A 226 4.76 1.69 -0.16
CA PRO A 226 4.27 2.56 -1.23
C PRO A 226 4.32 1.91 -2.62
N THR A 227 5.39 1.18 -2.94
CA THR A 227 5.51 0.45 -4.21
C THR A 227 4.39 -0.58 -4.40
N LEU A 228 4.12 -1.36 -3.34
CA LEU A 228 3.05 -2.37 -3.28
C LEU A 228 1.64 -1.76 -3.32
N MET A 229 1.50 -0.54 -2.80
CA MET A 229 0.22 0.17 -2.63
C MET A 229 -0.16 1.05 -3.82
N TYR A 230 0.77 1.29 -4.75
CA TYR A 230 0.50 2.09 -5.94
C TYR A 230 -0.65 1.49 -6.77
N GLY A 231 -1.71 2.27 -6.99
CA GLY A 231 -2.94 1.86 -7.68
C GLY A 231 -3.98 1.15 -6.79
N SER A 232 -3.77 1.10 -5.46
CA SER A 232 -4.71 0.48 -4.50
C SER A 232 -6.11 1.07 -4.47
N GLU A 233 -6.25 2.31 -4.93
CA GLU A 233 -7.51 3.00 -5.17
C GLU A 233 -8.41 2.20 -6.13
N LEU A 234 -7.82 1.51 -7.10
CA LEU A 234 -8.52 0.76 -8.14
C LEU A 234 -8.92 -0.64 -7.66
N TRP A 235 -8.09 -1.32 -6.86
CA TRP A 235 -8.29 -2.73 -6.50
C TRP A 235 -8.64 -2.99 -5.02
N GLY A 236 -8.72 -1.95 -4.18
CA GLY A 236 -8.98 -2.09 -2.75
C GLY A 236 -10.27 -2.84 -2.38
N MET A 237 -10.51 -3.00 -1.07
CA MET A 237 -11.72 -3.63 -0.50
C MET A 237 -11.88 -5.15 -0.77
N SER A 238 -10.77 -5.87 -0.97
CA SER A 238 -10.77 -7.34 -1.10
C SER A 238 -9.56 -7.96 -0.39
N SER A 239 -9.82 -8.78 0.62
CA SER A 239 -8.77 -9.50 1.35
C SER A 239 -8.08 -10.56 0.48
N THR A 240 -8.83 -11.23 -0.40
CA THR A 240 -8.30 -12.24 -1.33
C THR A 240 -7.27 -11.63 -2.28
N ARG A 241 -7.61 -10.51 -2.92
CA ARG A 241 -6.69 -9.79 -3.83
C ARG A 241 -5.48 -9.22 -3.09
N ALA A 242 -5.71 -8.59 -1.94
CA ALA A 242 -4.62 -8.11 -1.09
C ALA A 242 -3.69 -9.24 -0.60
N GLY A 243 -4.10 -10.51 -0.66
CA GLY A 243 -3.31 -11.66 -0.25
C GLY A 243 -1.97 -11.78 -0.98
N LYS A 244 -1.93 -11.52 -2.29
CA LYS A 244 -0.70 -11.58 -3.12
C LYS A 244 0.31 -10.52 -2.65
N ILE A 245 -0.14 -9.28 -2.52
CA ILE A 245 0.65 -8.14 -2.01
C ILE A 245 1.13 -8.40 -0.58
N ASN A 246 0.23 -8.90 0.27
CA ASN A 246 0.54 -9.20 1.66
C ASN A 246 1.59 -10.32 1.79
N ARG A 247 1.66 -11.28 0.86
CA ARG A 247 2.71 -12.30 0.85
C ARG A 247 4.11 -11.68 0.70
N ILE A 248 4.24 -10.67 -0.14
CA ILE A 248 5.52 -9.96 -0.35
C ILE A 248 5.90 -9.16 0.90
N LEU A 249 4.97 -8.39 1.46
CA LEU A 249 5.20 -7.69 2.73
C LEU A 249 5.58 -8.66 3.86
N ARG A 250 4.93 -9.82 3.93
CA ARG A 250 5.28 -10.85 4.92
C ARG A 250 6.68 -11.41 4.71
N LYS A 251 7.10 -11.61 3.45
CA LYS A 251 8.46 -12.04 3.11
C LYS A 251 9.48 -11.01 3.58
N SER A 252 9.25 -9.72 3.32
CA SER A 252 10.18 -8.65 3.75
C SER A 252 10.33 -8.58 5.26
N LEU A 253 9.23 -8.66 6.02
CA LEU A 253 9.30 -8.68 7.48
C LEU A 253 10.06 -9.92 7.98
N ARG A 254 9.86 -11.10 7.37
CA ARG A 254 10.62 -12.30 7.74
C ARG A 254 12.12 -12.16 7.48
N LEU A 255 12.53 -11.42 6.43
CA LEU A 255 13.94 -11.15 6.17
C LEU A 255 14.58 -10.27 7.24
N ILE A 256 13.85 -9.27 7.76
CA ILE A 256 14.34 -8.41 8.85
C ILE A 256 14.60 -9.21 10.12
N PHE A 257 13.63 -10.06 10.51
CA PHE A 257 13.70 -10.75 11.81
C PHE A 257 14.43 -12.08 11.76
N LYS A 258 14.63 -12.68 10.57
CA LYS A 258 15.21 -14.02 10.35
C LYS A 258 14.60 -15.13 11.25
N ARG A 259 13.40 -14.88 11.82
CA ARG A 259 12.78 -15.68 12.89
C ARG A 259 11.37 -16.07 12.51
N VAL A 260 11.15 -17.37 12.32
CA VAL A 260 9.86 -17.96 11.89
C VAL A 260 8.76 -17.85 12.96
N LEU A 261 9.15 -17.72 14.24
CA LEU A 261 8.25 -17.88 15.38
C LEU A 261 7.52 -16.60 15.84
N VAL A 262 7.91 -15.41 15.36
CA VAL A 262 7.23 -14.17 15.76
C VAL A 262 5.98 -13.97 14.91
N PRO A 263 4.79 -13.80 15.52
CA PRO A 263 3.58 -13.54 14.74
C PRO A 263 3.71 -12.23 13.96
N LEU A 264 3.75 -12.28 12.62
CA LEU A 264 4.01 -11.11 11.77
C LEU A 264 3.09 -9.92 12.03
N ASP A 265 1.85 -10.18 12.43
CA ASP A 265 0.93 -9.10 12.80
C ASP A 265 1.42 -8.23 13.96
N ARG A 266 2.21 -8.80 14.88
CA ARG A 266 2.79 -8.08 16.01
C ARG A 266 3.88 -7.15 15.56
N LEU A 267 4.80 -7.68 14.77
CA LEU A 267 5.84 -6.90 14.14
C LEU A 267 5.21 -5.74 13.36
N MET A 268 4.14 -6.00 12.60
CA MET A 268 3.41 -4.94 11.92
C MET A 268 2.83 -3.89 12.88
N ASP A 269 2.19 -4.29 13.98
CA ASP A 269 1.65 -3.33 14.95
C ASP A 269 2.79 -2.56 15.69
N GLU A 270 3.92 -3.20 16.01
CA GLU A 270 5.12 -2.61 16.66
C GLU A 270 5.83 -1.59 15.76
N PHE A 271 6.06 -1.92 14.49
CA PHE A 271 6.66 -1.01 13.51
C PHE A 271 5.66 -0.01 12.92
N LYS A 272 4.42 0.02 13.43
CA LYS A 272 3.34 0.87 12.94
C LYS A 272 3.15 0.73 11.42
N ILE A 273 3.25 -0.50 10.92
CA ILE A 273 2.98 -0.90 9.53
C ILE A 273 1.54 -1.37 9.46
N GLU A 274 0.65 -0.52 8.95
CA GLU A 274 -0.75 -0.88 8.80
C GLU A 274 -0.93 -1.99 7.74
N ARG A 275 -1.98 -2.80 7.88
CA ARG A 275 -2.22 -3.95 7.00
C ARG A 275 -2.62 -3.50 5.60
N ILE A 276 -2.05 -4.14 4.57
CA ILE A 276 -2.29 -3.81 3.15
C ILE A 276 -3.78 -3.75 2.80
N HIS A 277 -4.58 -4.74 3.19
CA HIS A 277 -6.00 -4.75 2.86
C HIS A 277 -6.78 -3.61 3.53
N ILE A 278 -6.34 -3.13 4.70
CA ILE A 278 -6.92 -1.97 5.38
C ILE A 278 -6.51 -0.72 4.61
N GLN A 279 -5.21 -0.53 4.35
CA GLN A 279 -4.71 0.62 3.60
C GLN A 279 -5.40 0.71 2.23
N ALA A 280 -5.52 -0.40 1.50
CA ALA A 280 -6.14 -0.43 0.18
C ALA A 280 -7.65 -0.15 0.23
N ALA A 281 -8.36 -0.65 1.24
CA ALA A 281 -9.77 -0.31 1.45
C ALA A 281 -9.95 1.18 1.74
N LEU A 282 -9.06 1.77 2.54
CA LEU A 282 -9.07 3.19 2.85
C LEU A 282 -8.74 4.04 1.62
N SER A 283 -7.74 3.66 0.82
CA SER A 283 -7.41 4.35 -0.45
C SER A 283 -8.61 4.35 -1.38
N ARG A 284 -9.23 3.19 -1.62
CA ARG A 284 -10.44 3.08 -2.45
C ARG A 284 -11.60 3.91 -1.92
N TYR A 285 -11.85 3.89 -0.60
CA TYR A 285 -12.91 4.69 0.02
C TYR A 285 -12.65 6.20 -0.15
N ARG A 286 -11.44 6.67 0.16
CA ARG A 286 -11.06 8.09 0.01
C ARG A 286 -11.25 8.56 -1.42
N THR A 287 -10.80 7.75 -2.38
CA THR A 287 -10.96 8.02 -3.80
C THR A 287 -12.42 8.08 -4.21
N TYR A 288 -13.22 7.09 -3.79
CA TYR A 288 -14.66 7.05 -4.05
C TYR A 288 -15.37 8.28 -3.47
N ASN A 289 -15.03 8.70 -2.26
CA ASN A 289 -15.64 9.86 -1.62
C ASN A 289 -15.22 11.16 -2.31
N LYS A 290 -13.92 11.33 -2.58
CA LYS A 290 -13.38 12.55 -3.21
C LYS A 290 -13.92 12.76 -4.62
N TRP A 291 -13.95 11.71 -5.42
CA TRP A 291 -14.27 11.83 -6.84
C TRP A 291 -15.73 12.19 -7.12
N LYS A 292 -16.66 11.86 -6.22
CA LYS A 292 -18.07 12.28 -6.31
C LYS A 292 -18.29 13.79 -6.27
N HIS A 293 -17.37 14.52 -5.67
CA HIS A 293 -17.49 15.96 -5.46
C HIS A 293 -16.46 16.74 -6.29
N ASN A 294 -15.77 16.06 -7.20
CA ASN A 294 -14.79 16.71 -8.04
C ASN A 294 -15.49 17.49 -9.14
N LYS A 295 -15.00 18.69 -9.48
CA LYS A 295 -15.54 19.52 -10.57
C LYS A 295 -15.18 18.99 -11.96
N THR A 296 -14.84 17.71 -12.06
CA THR A 296 -14.39 17.06 -13.28
C THR A 296 -15.39 15.99 -13.70
N ILE A 297 -15.28 15.58 -14.95
CA ILE A 297 -16.06 14.51 -15.59
C ILE A 297 -16.10 13.20 -14.80
N ILE A 298 -15.14 12.97 -13.90
CA ILE A 298 -15.11 11.79 -13.03
C ILE A 298 -16.34 11.74 -12.12
N SER A 299 -16.82 12.89 -11.64
CA SER A 299 -18.04 12.96 -10.83
C SER A 299 -19.24 12.42 -11.60
N ASP A 300 -19.38 12.84 -12.86
CA ASP A 300 -20.45 12.38 -13.75
C ASP A 300 -20.31 10.88 -13.98
N ILE A 301 -19.11 10.38 -14.31
CA ILE A 301 -18.85 8.96 -14.52
C ILE A 301 -19.23 8.11 -13.30
N ILE A 302 -18.96 8.59 -12.09
CA ILE A 302 -19.29 7.87 -10.85
C ILE A 302 -20.80 7.81 -10.63
N SER A 303 -21.54 8.84 -11.04
CA SER A 303 -23.01 8.87 -10.96
C SER A 303 -23.67 7.94 -11.99
N ILE A 304 -22.95 7.54 -13.04
CA ILE A 304 -23.47 6.61 -14.06
C ILE A 304 -23.58 5.21 -13.44
N ASN A 305 -24.79 4.65 -13.53
CA ASN A 305 -25.04 3.24 -13.29
C ASN A 305 -25.34 2.55 -14.63
N PRO A 306 -24.33 1.98 -15.31
CA PRO A 306 -24.53 1.39 -16.63
C PRO A 306 -25.35 0.10 -16.50
N LYS A 307 -26.53 0.06 -17.14
CA LYS A 307 -27.44 -1.10 -17.12
C LYS A 307 -26.80 -2.38 -17.69
N GLU A 308 -25.87 -2.21 -18.64
CA GLU A 308 -25.18 -3.28 -19.36
C GLU A 308 -24.12 -4.03 -18.53
N ARG A 309 -23.69 -3.47 -17.39
CA ARG A 309 -22.65 -4.09 -16.55
C ARG A 309 -23.21 -4.53 -15.21
N LYS A 310 -23.18 -5.85 -14.94
CA LYS A 310 -23.58 -6.45 -13.65
C LYS A 310 -22.84 -5.83 -12.44
N THR A 311 -21.59 -5.42 -12.62
CA THR A 311 -20.79 -4.76 -11.58
C THR A 311 -19.82 -3.75 -12.16
N THR A 312 -19.61 -2.63 -11.45
CA THR A 312 -18.63 -1.60 -11.77
C THR A 312 -17.74 -1.33 -10.56
N TRP A 313 -16.67 -0.55 -10.74
CA TRP A 313 -15.85 -0.12 -9.60
C TRP A 313 -16.68 0.62 -8.55
N CYS A 314 -17.61 1.49 -8.96
CA CYS A 314 -18.52 2.24 -8.08
C CYS A 314 -19.49 1.31 -7.34
N SER A 315 -20.22 0.46 -8.06
CA SER A 315 -21.26 -0.39 -7.44
C SER A 315 -20.65 -1.43 -6.51
N ARG A 316 -19.43 -1.91 -6.79
CA ARG A 316 -18.69 -2.79 -5.86
C ARG A 316 -18.24 -2.05 -4.60
N THR A 317 -17.79 -0.81 -4.72
CA THR A 317 -17.43 0.02 -3.55
C THR A 317 -18.65 0.29 -2.68
N GLN A 318 -19.78 0.70 -3.28
CA GLN A 318 -21.05 0.93 -2.57
C GLN A 318 -21.54 -0.34 -1.87
N ARG A 319 -21.58 -1.47 -2.58
CA ARG A 319 -22.00 -2.76 -2.00
C ARG A 319 -21.13 -3.17 -0.83
N TRP A 320 -19.82 -2.93 -0.93
CA TRP A 320 -18.88 -3.18 0.15
C TRP A 320 -19.16 -2.27 1.36
N LEU A 321 -19.36 -0.96 1.14
CA LEU A 321 -19.66 0.00 2.20
C LEU A 321 -21.00 -0.31 2.88
N LYS A 322 -22.08 -0.54 2.12
CA LYS A 322 -23.38 -0.94 2.67
C LYS A 322 -23.28 -2.20 3.54
N ARG A 323 -22.53 -3.20 3.05
CA ARG A 323 -22.37 -4.48 3.75
C ARG A 323 -21.57 -4.37 5.05
N PHE A 324 -20.62 -3.46 5.15
CA PHE A 324 -19.64 -3.43 6.25
C PHE A 324 -19.69 -2.21 7.15
N VAL A 325 -20.14 -1.07 6.63
CA VAL A 325 -20.24 0.20 7.35
C VAL A 325 -21.69 0.52 7.72
N GLY A 326 -22.66 0.02 6.97
CA GLY A 326 -24.09 0.31 7.11
C GLY A 326 -24.60 1.24 6.01
N ASN A 327 -25.90 1.54 5.98
CA ASN A 327 -26.51 2.36 4.93
C ASN A 327 -26.20 3.87 5.05
N ASP A 328 -25.87 4.34 6.24
CA ASP A 328 -25.65 5.78 6.52
C ASP A 328 -24.24 6.27 6.13
N TYR A 329 -23.48 5.47 5.37
CA TYR A 329 -22.12 5.82 4.94
C TYR A 329 -22.07 7.03 3.99
N GLU A 330 -23.21 7.46 3.44
CA GLU A 330 -23.26 8.63 2.55
C GLU A 330 -23.51 9.94 3.31
N THR A 331 -24.13 9.86 4.50
CA THR A 331 -24.48 11.03 5.34
C THR A 331 -23.53 11.20 6.53
N SER A 332 -22.78 10.16 6.89
CA SER A 332 -21.84 10.18 8.02
C SER A 332 -20.52 10.91 7.70
N ASP A 333 -19.88 11.47 8.73
CA ASP A 333 -18.53 12.03 8.63
C ASP A 333 -17.53 10.99 8.08
N SER A 334 -16.72 11.41 7.11
CA SER A 334 -15.66 10.59 6.50
C SER A 334 -14.66 10.02 7.51
N ARG A 335 -14.40 10.75 8.61
CA ARG A 335 -13.56 10.26 9.72
C ARG A 335 -14.21 9.09 10.44
N LEU A 336 -15.52 9.17 10.70
CA LEU A 336 -16.29 8.10 11.33
C LEU A 336 -16.34 6.86 10.43
N ILE A 337 -16.54 7.04 9.13
CA ILE A 337 -16.53 5.93 8.16
C ILE A 337 -15.15 5.29 8.09
N THR A 338 -14.09 6.09 8.05
CA THR A 338 -12.70 5.59 8.09
C THR A 338 -12.45 4.75 9.34
N ALA A 339 -12.90 5.20 10.51
CA ALA A 339 -12.80 4.44 11.76
C ALA A 339 -13.59 3.12 11.69
N LYS A 340 -14.84 3.15 11.22
CA LYS A 340 -15.68 1.96 11.02
C LYS A 340 -15.03 0.95 10.07
N ILE A 341 -14.45 1.40 8.95
CA ILE A 341 -13.73 0.53 8.00
C ILE A 341 -12.57 -0.17 8.69
N ILE A 342 -11.76 0.59 9.43
CA ILE A 342 -10.61 0.09 10.18
C ILE A 342 -11.07 -0.97 11.20
N ASP A 343 -12.12 -0.68 11.96
CA ASP A 343 -12.62 -1.56 13.02
C ASP A 343 -13.19 -2.86 12.45
N VAL A 344 -13.98 -2.78 11.37
CA VAL A 344 -14.55 -3.96 10.69
C VAL A 344 -13.46 -4.84 10.10
N LEU A 345 -12.44 -4.26 9.47
CA LEU A 345 -11.35 -5.03 8.87
C LEU A 345 -10.38 -5.59 9.92
N ARG A 346 -10.21 -4.90 11.06
CA ARG A 346 -9.45 -5.44 12.20
C ARG A 346 -10.23 -6.53 12.94
N SER A 347 -11.56 -6.44 13.01
CA SER A 347 -12.43 -7.39 13.72
C SER A 347 -12.73 -8.65 12.93
N ARG A 348 -12.77 -8.60 11.59
CA ARG A 348 -13.06 -9.75 10.70
C ARG A 348 -12.00 -10.84 10.62
N ARG A 349 -11.05 -10.91 11.55
CA ARG A 349 -10.38 -12.18 11.81
C ARG A 349 -11.28 -13.03 12.66
N THR A 350 -11.91 -14.00 12.01
CA THR A 350 -12.21 -15.30 12.60
C THR A 350 -11.03 -15.67 13.51
N LEU A 351 -11.27 -15.76 14.81
CA LEU A 351 -10.55 -16.76 15.58
C LEU A 351 -10.78 -18.05 14.79
N ASN A 352 -9.71 -18.67 14.30
CA ASN A 352 -9.83 -20.02 13.78
C ASN A 352 -10.54 -20.83 14.86
N SER A 353 -11.66 -21.46 14.51
CA SER A 353 -12.41 -22.36 15.40
C SER A 353 -11.48 -23.40 16.05
N SER A 354 -10.43 -23.82 15.34
CA SER A 354 -9.38 -24.72 15.85
C SER A 354 -8.51 -24.12 16.96
N VAL A 355 -8.24 -22.81 16.95
CA VAL A 355 -7.43 -22.15 17.99
C VAL A 355 -8.27 -21.90 19.24
N ALA A 356 -9.56 -21.59 19.09
CA ALA A 356 -10.48 -21.47 20.22
C ALA A 356 -10.69 -22.83 20.93
N ALA A 357 -10.83 -23.92 20.16
CA ALA A 357 -10.98 -25.28 20.68
C ALA A 357 -9.74 -25.77 21.46
N SER A 358 -8.52 -25.58 20.91
CA SER A 358 -7.26 -25.96 21.58
C SER A 358 -6.99 -25.17 22.88
N ILE A 359 -7.60 -23.99 23.03
CA ILE A 359 -7.49 -23.13 24.22
C ILE A 359 -8.48 -23.54 25.33
N ALA A 360 -9.70 -23.93 24.96
CA ALA A 360 -10.71 -24.40 25.90
C ALA A 360 -10.25 -25.67 26.61
N ASP A 361 -9.63 -26.58 25.85
CA ASP A 361 -9.15 -27.89 26.30
C ASP A 361 -7.98 -27.80 27.29
N LYS A 362 -6.99 -26.93 27.04
CA LYS A 362 -5.75 -26.89 27.83
C LYS A 362 -5.83 -26.14 29.19
N TYR A 363 -6.73 -25.16 29.30
CA TYR A 363 -6.82 -24.31 30.50
C TYR A 363 -8.22 -24.27 31.13
N GLY A 364 -9.13 -25.16 30.70
CA GLY A 364 -10.45 -25.34 31.30
C GLY A 364 -11.40 -24.14 31.13
N ILE A 365 -11.23 -23.36 30.07
CA ILE A 365 -12.08 -22.18 29.82
C ILE A 365 -13.29 -22.62 29.00
N LEU A 366 -14.48 -22.46 29.55
CA LEU A 366 -15.74 -22.82 28.89
C LEU A 366 -15.93 -22.01 27.59
N ASP A 367 -16.20 -22.69 26.48
CA ASP A 367 -16.41 -22.10 25.14
C ASP A 367 -17.47 -20.98 25.14
N SER A 368 -18.48 -21.14 25.99
CA SER A 368 -19.57 -20.20 26.16
C SER A 368 -19.11 -18.84 26.75
N GLN A 369 -18.07 -18.83 27.60
CA GLN A 369 -17.49 -17.59 28.15
C GLN A 369 -16.59 -16.89 27.13
N ILE A 370 -15.88 -17.65 26.28
CA ILE A 370 -15.06 -17.10 25.20
C ILE A 370 -15.92 -16.34 24.19
N LYS A 371 -17.04 -16.93 23.76
CA LYS A 371 -18.02 -16.29 22.85
C LYS A 371 -18.56 -14.97 23.39
N TYR A 372 -18.85 -14.90 24.69
CA TYR A 372 -19.35 -13.67 25.34
C TYR A 372 -18.28 -12.56 25.41
N VAL A 373 -17.02 -12.90 25.76
CA VAL A 373 -15.89 -11.95 25.76
C VAL A 373 -15.61 -11.41 24.36
N LEU A 374 -15.70 -12.28 23.34
CA LEU A 374 -15.53 -11.92 21.92
C LEU A 374 -16.50 -10.84 21.44
N GLN A 375 -17.70 -10.79 22.02
CA GLN A 375 -18.71 -9.79 21.67
C GLN A 375 -18.51 -8.45 22.37
N LYS A 376 -17.85 -8.43 23.55
CA LYS A 376 -17.72 -7.24 24.40
C LYS A 376 -16.32 -6.59 24.37
N VAL A 377 -15.28 -7.32 24.00
CA VAL A 377 -13.88 -6.83 23.99
C VAL A 377 -13.38 -6.66 22.56
N ASN A 378 -12.63 -5.58 22.29
CA ASN A 378 -12.05 -5.34 20.97
C ASN A 378 -11.15 -6.53 20.53
N ASN A 379 -11.41 -7.06 19.33
CA ASN A 379 -10.71 -8.21 18.75
C ASN A 379 -9.18 -8.10 18.74
N ARG A 380 -8.60 -6.89 18.78
CA ARG A 380 -7.15 -6.69 18.95
C ARG A 380 -6.63 -7.14 20.32
N LYS A 381 -7.34 -6.82 21.41
CA LYS A 381 -6.98 -7.20 22.79
C LYS A 381 -7.09 -8.73 22.93
N ILE A 382 -8.16 -9.31 22.41
CA ILE A 382 -8.39 -10.76 22.42
C ILE A 382 -7.30 -11.50 21.62
N ARG A 383 -6.88 -10.99 20.46
CA ARG A 383 -5.85 -11.62 19.63
C ARG A 383 -4.49 -11.74 20.32
N THR A 384 -4.11 -10.80 21.18
CA THR A 384 -2.92 -10.97 22.02
C THR A 384 -3.10 -12.12 22.98
N TYR A 385 -4.24 -12.11 23.67
CA TYR A 385 -4.56 -13.04 24.72
C TYR A 385 -4.66 -14.48 24.21
N THR A 386 -5.23 -14.68 23.01
CA THR A 386 -5.22 -15.94 22.28
C THR A 386 -3.80 -16.39 21.92
N ARG A 387 -2.88 -15.47 21.59
CA ARG A 387 -1.48 -15.79 21.22
C ARG A 387 -0.59 -16.10 22.42
N LEU A 388 -0.87 -15.51 23.57
CA LEU A 388 -0.27 -15.88 24.86
C LEU A 388 -0.64 -17.29 25.27
N ARG A 389 -1.89 -17.66 25.03
CA ARG A 389 -2.42 -19.01 25.21
C ARG A 389 -1.82 -20.04 24.23
N CYS A 390 -1.08 -19.61 23.18
CA CYS A 390 -0.45 -20.48 22.17
C CYS A 390 1.03 -20.81 22.43
N ASN A 391 1.51 -20.81 23.68
CA ASN A 391 2.81 -21.43 24.03
C ASN A 391 4.05 -20.69 23.43
N LEU A 392 4.11 -19.36 23.59
CA LEU A 392 5.27 -18.52 23.23
C LEU A 392 6.36 -18.46 24.31
N VAL A 393 6.19 -19.19 25.42
CA VAL A 393 7.07 -19.05 26.60
C VAL A 393 8.29 -19.95 26.56
N LYS A 394 8.23 -21.08 25.83
CA LYS A 394 9.40 -21.95 25.60
C LYS A 394 10.32 -21.40 24.50
N TRP A 395 10.55 -20.09 24.45
CA TRP A 395 11.44 -19.52 23.43
C TRP A 395 12.87 -19.96 23.68
N SER A 396 13.34 -19.84 24.93
CA SER A 396 14.70 -20.24 25.34
C SER A 396 14.94 -21.71 25.01
N THR A 397 14.00 -22.58 25.42
CA THR A 397 14.06 -24.02 25.13
C THR A 397 14.10 -24.35 23.64
N ARG A 398 13.28 -23.68 22.83
CA ARG A 398 13.23 -23.92 21.38
C ARG A 398 14.45 -23.37 20.65
N MET A 399 14.99 -22.23 21.09
CA MET A 399 16.18 -21.64 20.49
C MET A 399 17.44 -22.44 20.86
N ALA A 400 17.53 -22.93 22.09
CA ALA A 400 18.59 -23.84 22.51
C ALA A 400 18.51 -25.18 21.76
N ALA A 401 17.30 -25.75 21.62
CA ALA A 401 17.09 -26.99 20.87
C ALA A 401 17.37 -26.86 19.36
N SER A 402 17.44 -25.64 18.82
CA SER A 402 17.81 -25.37 17.42
C SER A 402 19.23 -24.81 17.27
N ASN A 403 20.06 -24.91 18.32
CA ASN A 403 21.45 -24.43 18.37
C ASN A 403 21.62 -22.94 18.02
N ARG A 404 20.61 -22.10 18.33
CA ARG A 404 20.65 -20.65 18.07
C ARG A 404 21.06 -19.80 19.27
N ILE A 405 21.04 -20.40 20.45
CA ILE A 405 21.59 -19.88 21.70
C ILE A 405 22.24 -21.07 22.43
N PRO A 406 23.12 -20.84 23.42
CA PRO A 406 23.77 -21.92 24.16
C PRO A 406 22.79 -22.97 24.70
N ILE A 407 23.20 -24.24 24.64
CA ILE A 407 22.35 -25.40 24.98
C ILE A 407 21.80 -25.34 26.42
N LEU A 408 22.51 -24.67 27.33
CA LEU A 408 22.11 -24.48 28.73
C LEU A 408 20.74 -23.80 28.87
N TYR A 409 20.36 -22.96 27.91
CA TYR A 409 19.05 -22.29 27.87
C TYR A 409 17.90 -23.22 27.47
N LYS A 410 18.16 -24.51 27.28
CA LYS A 410 17.11 -25.53 27.18
C LYS A 410 16.27 -25.56 28.47
N ASN A 411 16.95 -25.39 29.60
CA ASN A 411 16.39 -25.52 30.95
C ASN A 411 16.44 -24.22 31.77
N ARG A 412 16.78 -23.08 31.15
CA ARG A 412 16.91 -21.77 31.82
C ARG A 412 16.23 -20.66 31.04
N CYS A 413 15.90 -19.56 31.72
CA CYS A 413 15.43 -18.35 31.07
C CYS A 413 16.59 -17.62 30.38
N TYR A 414 16.47 -17.32 29.09
CA TYR A 414 17.50 -16.58 28.36
C TYR A 414 17.66 -15.12 28.82
N LEU A 415 16.63 -14.54 29.46
CA LEU A 415 16.69 -13.15 29.90
C LEU A 415 17.47 -13.00 31.20
N CYS A 416 16.98 -13.61 32.28
CA CYS A 416 17.55 -13.46 33.62
C CYS A 416 18.51 -14.58 34.03
N ASP A 417 18.78 -15.54 33.14
CA ASP A 417 19.63 -16.70 33.38
C ASP A 417 19.17 -17.61 34.54
N GLY A 418 17.94 -17.40 35.01
CA GLY A 418 17.28 -18.11 36.10
C GLY A 418 16.47 -19.34 35.65
N PRO A 419 15.39 -19.69 36.38
CA PRO A 419 14.57 -20.89 36.16
C PRO A 419 14.04 -21.05 34.73
N LEU A 420 13.64 -22.27 34.36
CA LEU A 420 13.10 -22.60 33.04
C LEU A 420 12.03 -21.59 32.60
N GLU A 421 12.18 -21.10 31.38
CA GLU A 421 11.23 -20.14 30.81
C GLU A 421 9.84 -20.78 30.62
N ASN A 422 8.93 -20.50 31.55
CA ASN A 422 7.53 -20.91 31.54
C ASN A 422 6.59 -19.73 31.86
N LEU A 423 5.28 -19.94 31.75
CA LEU A 423 4.29 -18.85 31.92
C LEU A 423 4.35 -18.22 33.31
N GLU A 424 4.52 -19.03 34.35
CA GLU A 424 4.67 -18.58 35.74
C GLU A 424 5.89 -17.67 35.86
N HIS A 425 7.01 -18.12 35.33
CA HIS A 425 8.25 -17.35 35.32
C HIS A 425 8.09 -16.01 34.60
N CYS A 426 7.59 -15.99 33.37
CA CYS A 426 7.47 -14.75 32.60
C CYS A 426 6.45 -13.76 33.18
N LEU A 427 5.34 -14.25 33.72
CA LEU A 427 4.25 -13.38 34.19
C LEU A 427 4.43 -12.92 35.62
N ILE A 428 5.10 -13.72 36.47
CA ILE A 428 5.14 -13.50 37.92
C ILE A 428 6.56 -13.34 38.44
N GLU A 429 7.53 -14.12 37.98
CA GLU A 429 8.83 -14.27 38.69
C GLU A 429 10.00 -13.53 38.02
N CYS A 430 10.03 -13.41 36.69
CA CYS A 430 11.22 -13.01 35.94
C CYS A 430 11.69 -11.60 36.34
N PRO A 431 12.88 -11.42 36.94
CA PRO A 431 13.31 -10.15 37.52
C PRO A 431 13.35 -8.99 36.54
N LEU A 432 13.74 -9.26 35.29
CA LEU A 432 13.84 -8.25 34.22
C LEU A 432 12.47 -7.75 33.70
N LEU A 433 11.37 -8.33 34.17
CA LEU A 433 10.01 -7.91 33.83
C LEU A 433 9.29 -7.26 35.02
N THR A 434 9.98 -7.03 36.14
CA THR A 434 9.41 -6.48 37.39
C THR A 434 8.80 -5.11 37.18
N GLU A 435 9.49 -4.20 36.48
CA GLU A 435 8.99 -2.86 36.20
C GLU A 435 7.62 -2.90 35.48
N THR A 436 7.46 -3.85 34.55
CA THR A 436 6.20 -4.04 33.82
C THR A 436 5.09 -4.57 34.72
N ARG A 437 5.42 -5.41 35.71
CA ARG A 437 4.45 -5.88 36.71
C ARG A 437 4.02 -4.74 37.61
N ASN A 438 4.96 -3.93 38.08
CA ASN A 438 4.67 -2.81 38.98
C ASN A 438 3.72 -1.79 38.33
N GLN A 439 3.88 -1.51 37.03
CA GLN A 439 2.96 -0.66 36.26
C GLN A 439 1.50 -1.12 36.26
N TYR A 440 1.25 -2.42 36.50
CA TYR A 440 -0.09 -3.01 36.50
C TYR A 440 -0.51 -3.54 37.88
N ALA A 441 0.34 -3.41 38.91
CA ALA A 441 0.09 -3.96 40.24
C ALA A 441 -1.16 -3.35 40.90
N GLU A 442 -1.37 -2.04 40.75
CA GLU A 442 -2.54 -1.33 41.28
C GLU A 442 -3.84 -1.74 40.56
N LYS A 443 -3.76 -2.04 39.26
CA LYS A 443 -4.90 -2.40 38.43
C LYS A 443 -5.25 -3.90 38.51
N LEU A 444 -4.29 -4.72 38.93
CA LEU A 444 -4.42 -6.16 39.08
C LEU A 444 -3.96 -6.57 40.48
N ARG A 445 -4.85 -6.41 41.47
CA ARG A 445 -4.59 -6.73 42.89
C ARG A 445 -4.02 -8.14 43.10
N ILE A 446 -4.30 -9.08 42.20
CA ILE A 446 -3.74 -10.44 42.27
C ILE A 446 -2.21 -10.49 42.15
N LEU A 447 -1.58 -9.48 41.54
CA LEU A 447 -0.13 -9.35 41.48
C LEU A 447 0.46 -8.96 42.85
N GLN A 448 -0.35 -8.38 43.74
CA GLN A 448 0.03 -7.96 45.09
C GLN A 448 -0.31 -9.03 46.15
N CYS A 449 -1.19 -9.98 45.85
CA CYS A 449 -1.50 -11.09 46.76
C CYS A 449 -0.25 -11.97 47.00
N THR A 450 0.23 -12.03 48.23
CA THR A 450 1.38 -12.85 48.64
C THR A 450 1.06 -14.34 48.72
N ILE A 451 -0.22 -14.72 48.89
CA ILE A 451 -0.63 -16.10 49.15
C ILE A 451 -1.67 -16.55 48.11
N THR A 452 -1.18 -17.06 46.99
CA THR A 452 -1.86 -17.99 46.05
C THR A 452 -0.76 -18.62 45.20
N SER A 453 -0.88 -19.90 44.84
CA SER A 453 0.08 -20.56 43.95
C SER A 453 0.29 -19.73 42.67
N ASN A 454 1.53 -19.63 42.17
CA ASN A 454 1.83 -18.94 40.91
C ASN A 454 0.98 -19.50 39.75
N GLN A 455 0.65 -20.79 39.80
CA GLN A 455 -0.27 -21.43 38.85
C GLN A 455 -1.67 -20.83 38.88
N ASP A 456 -2.20 -20.53 40.07
CA ASP A 456 -3.56 -19.99 40.21
C ASP A 456 -3.61 -18.51 39.86
N LYS A 457 -2.55 -17.76 40.16
CA LYS A 457 -2.37 -16.39 39.64
C LYS A 457 -2.36 -16.39 38.12
N VAL A 458 -1.63 -17.32 37.50
CA VAL A 458 -1.61 -17.48 36.04
C VAL A 458 -2.99 -17.87 35.51
N LYS A 459 -3.71 -18.83 36.10
CA LYS A 459 -5.08 -19.20 35.68
C LYS A 459 -6.04 -18.01 35.74
N PHE A 460 -5.93 -17.17 36.77
CA PHE A 460 -6.75 -15.97 36.93
C PHE A 460 -6.41 -14.89 35.91
N ILE A 461 -5.12 -14.61 35.68
CA ILE A 461 -4.65 -13.69 34.64
C ILE A 461 -5.10 -14.19 33.26
N LEU A 462 -5.11 -15.51 33.06
CA LEU A 462 -5.64 -16.20 31.89
C LEU A 462 -7.16 -16.40 31.93
N GLY A 463 -7.87 -15.74 32.84
CA GLY A 463 -9.30 -15.48 32.74
C GLY A 463 -10.21 -16.65 33.12
N ASN A 464 -9.72 -17.60 33.92
CA ASN A 464 -10.55 -18.63 34.52
C ASN A 464 -11.42 -18.02 35.66
N LYS A 465 -12.47 -17.28 35.30
CA LYS A 465 -13.38 -16.58 36.23
C LYS A 465 -14.79 -17.16 36.16
N LYS A 466 -15.34 -17.56 37.32
CA LYS A 466 -16.74 -18.00 37.44
C LYS A 466 -17.70 -16.84 37.13
N ARG A 467 -18.77 -17.13 36.38
CA ARG A 467 -19.90 -16.23 36.05
C ARG A 467 -19.54 -14.95 35.27
N LEU A 468 -18.63 -15.05 34.30
CA LEU A 468 -18.18 -13.90 33.49
C LEU A 468 -19.29 -13.24 32.64
N LYS A 469 -20.33 -13.99 32.26
CA LYS A 469 -21.41 -13.53 31.35
C LYS A 469 -22.36 -12.48 31.94
N HIS A 470 -22.32 -12.28 33.26
CA HIS A 470 -23.34 -11.50 33.99
C HIS A 470 -22.72 -10.47 34.95
N ASN A 471 -21.42 -10.20 34.86
CA ASN A 471 -20.75 -9.26 35.76
C ASN A 471 -19.78 -8.34 34.97
N PRO A 472 -20.15 -7.07 34.75
CA PRO A 472 -19.35 -6.09 33.99
C PRO A 472 -17.96 -5.82 34.59
N GLU A 473 -17.84 -5.73 35.91
CA GLU A 473 -16.56 -5.47 36.58
C GLU A 473 -15.54 -6.59 36.30
N LYS A 474 -16.00 -7.85 36.24
CA LYS A 474 -15.14 -8.99 35.87
C LYS A 474 -14.65 -8.91 34.42
N ILE A 475 -15.39 -8.25 33.53
CA ILE A 475 -14.99 -8.02 32.12
C ILE A 475 -13.90 -6.95 32.05
N ASP A 476 -14.04 -5.85 32.79
CA ASP A 476 -13.04 -4.79 32.83
C ASP A 476 -11.73 -5.26 33.47
N GLU A 477 -11.82 -6.07 34.51
CA GLU A 477 -10.66 -6.70 35.12
C GLU A 477 -9.98 -7.70 34.15
N LEU A 478 -10.77 -8.43 33.35
CA LEU A 478 -10.24 -9.29 32.28
C LEU A 478 -9.55 -8.46 31.18
N CYS A 479 -10.10 -7.31 30.79
CA CYS A 479 -9.47 -6.39 29.85
C CYS A 479 -8.11 -5.89 30.35
N THR A 480 -8.04 -5.59 31.65
CA THR A 480 -6.81 -5.17 32.32
C THR A 480 -5.77 -6.30 32.33
N CYS A 481 -6.18 -7.54 32.64
CA CYS A 481 -5.32 -8.72 32.51
C CYS A 481 -4.77 -8.85 31.09
N ILE A 482 -5.62 -8.67 30.07
CA ILE A 482 -5.18 -8.75 28.67
C ILE A 482 -4.10 -7.71 28.38
N GLU A 483 -4.30 -6.46 28.78
CA GLU A 483 -3.33 -5.38 28.56
C GLU A 483 -1.99 -5.64 29.25
N PHE A 484 -2.04 -6.07 30.51
CA PHE A 484 -0.86 -6.46 31.27
C PHE A 484 -0.04 -7.51 30.51
N VAL A 485 -0.69 -8.58 30.07
CA VAL A 485 0.03 -9.66 29.40
C VAL A 485 0.54 -9.23 28.01
N ASN A 486 -0.16 -8.32 27.30
CA ASN A 486 0.38 -7.70 26.09
C ASN A 486 1.72 -7.03 26.36
N LYS A 487 1.79 -6.22 27.42
CA LYS A 487 2.95 -5.40 27.75
C LYS A 487 4.14 -6.26 28.14
N ILE A 488 3.89 -7.32 28.93
CA ILE A 488 4.92 -8.30 29.28
C ILE A 488 5.57 -8.94 28.04
N ILE A 489 4.79 -9.36 27.04
CA ILE A 489 5.37 -9.94 25.81
C ILE A 489 6.25 -8.94 25.07
N VAL A 490 5.74 -7.72 24.90
CA VAL A 490 6.42 -6.68 24.11
C VAL A 490 7.76 -6.35 24.77
N ASN A 491 7.73 -6.08 26.07
CA ASN A 491 8.94 -5.76 26.83
C ASN A 491 9.93 -6.94 26.84
N ARG A 492 9.43 -8.17 26.99
CA ARG A 492 10.25 -9.39 26.86
C ARG A 492 10.93 -9.48 25.49
N ALA A 493 10.22 -9.22 24.40
CA ALA A 493 10.78 -9.31 23.04
C ALA A 493 11.90 -8.27 22.82
N ILE A 494 11.71 -7.05 23.33
CA ILE A 494 12.72 -5.98 23.30
C ILE A 494 13.97 -6.39 24.08
N LEU A 495 13.81 -6.89 25.32
CA LEU A 495 14.93 -7.31 26.15
C LEU A 495 15.74 -8.45 25.51
N ILE A 496 15.06 -9.43 24.90
CA ILE A 496 15.72 -10.51 24.17
C ILE A 496 16.53 -9.94 23.01
N GLN A 497 15.95 -9.00 22.26
CA GLN A 497 16.61 -8.38 21.12
C GLN A 497 17.87 -7.61 21.55
N ASN A 498 17.80 -6.85 22.64
CA ASN A 498 18.95 -6.11 23.17
C ASN A 498 20.08 -7.07 23.59
N LYS A 499 19.76 -8.10 24.40
CA LYS A 499 20.73 -9.11 24.85
C LYS A 499 21.44 -9.82 23.68
N LEU A 500 20.75 -9.99 22.54
CA LEU A 500 21.33 -10.56 21.32
C LEU A 500 22.20 -9.57 20.53
N CYS A 501 21.88 -8.28 20.57
CA CYS A 501 22.70 -7.24 19.96
C CYS A 501 24.01 -7.06 20.74
N ASP A 502 23.95 -7.09 22.07
CA ASP A 502 25.12 -6.91 22.94
C ASP A 502 26.16 -8.04 22.75
N ILE A 503 25.71 -9.29 22.57
CA ILE A 503 26.59 -10.43 22.28
C ILE A 503 27.29 -10.26 20.92
N ASN A 504 26.59 -9.75 19.91
CA ASN A 504 27.20 -9.52 18.59
C ASN A 504 28.22 -8.37 18.60
N HIS A 505 28.06 -7.38 19.47
CA HIS A 505 29.05 -6.32 19.65
C HIS A 505 30.29 -6.81 20.39
N ASN A 506 30.13 -7.58 21.48
CA ASN A 506 31.27 -8.12 22.24
C ASN A 506 32.09 -9.16 21.46
N ASN A 507 31.47 -9.88 20.52
CA ASN A 507 32.19 -10.79 19.62
C ASN A 507 32.93 -10.05 18.48
N GLN A 508 32.60 -8.79 18.19
CA GLN A 508 33.29 -7.97 17.19
C GLN A 508 34.44 -7.14 17.76
N THR A 509 34.51 -6.98 19.09
CA THR A 509 35.60 -6.27 19.78
C THR A 509 36.69 -7.21 20.30
N ASN A 510 36.48 -8.53 20.21
CA ASN A 510 37.41 -9.58 20.63
C ASN A 510 37.99 -10.38 19.43
N GLU A 511 37.75 -9.92 18.20
CA GLU A 511 38.49 -10.25 16.98
C GLU A 511 39.21 -8.98 16.52
#